data_AF-A0A3C2B893-F1
#
_entry.id   AF-A0A3C2B893-F1
#
_cell.length_a   1.000
_cell.length_b   1.000
_cell.length_c   1.000
_cell.angle_alpha   90.00
_cell.angle_beta   90.00
_cell.angle_gamma   90.00
#
_symmetry.space_group_name_H-M   'P 1'
#
loop_
_entity.id
_entity.type
_entity.pdbx_description
1 polymer ?
#
loop_
_entity_poly.entity_id
_entity_poly.type
_entity_poly.pdbx_seq_one_letter_code
_entity_poly.pdbx_strand_id
1 'polypeptide(L)' 'RDELALARSWVQAEIDLATKGMKNPPHITIGTMVETPRAAVCADEIAEEADFFSFGT' A
#
# COMPACT_ATOMS: atom_id res chain seq x y z
N ARG A 1 10.42 -4.47 -0.24
CA ARG A 1 9.90 -4.15 1.10
C ARG A 1 10.14 -2.70 1.48
N ASP A 2 11.38 -2.26 1.71
CA ASP A 2 11.70 -0.94 2.31
C ASP A 2 11.11 0.28 1.56
N GLU A 3 11.13 0.27 0.22
CA GLU A 3 10.55 1.34 -0.61
C GLU A 3 9.03 1.47 -0.41
N LEU A 4 8.31 0.33 -0.44
CA LEU A 4 6.86 0.31 -0.27
C LEU A 4 6.46 0.66 1.17
N ALA A 5 7.18 0.15 2.17
CA ALA A 5 6.96 0.48 3.57
C ALA A 5 7.08 1.99 3.82
N LEU A 6 8.11 2.63 3.25
CA LEU A 6 8.29 4.07 3.35
C LEU A 6 7.13 4.84 2.70
N ALA A 7 6.76 4.49 1.46
CA ALA A 7 5.66 5.14 0.76
C ALA A 7 4.31 4.93 1.49
N ARG A 8 4.06 3.72 1.99
CA ARG A 8 2.87 3.39 2.79
C ARG A 8 2.79 4.27 4.04
N SER A 9 3.91 4.51 4.72
CA SER A 9 3.92 5.35 5.94
C SER A 9 3.42 6.77 5.68
N TRP A 10 3.77 7.36 4.54
CA TRP A 10 3.30 8.69 4.16
C TRP A 10 1.80 8.69 3.90
N VAL A 11 1.32 7.72 3.12
CA VAL A 11 -0.11 7.60 2.79
C VAL A 11 -0.95 7.32 4.03
N GLN A 12 -0.48 6.43 4.92
CA GLN A 12 -1.16 6.12 6.17
C GLN A 12 -1.29 7.35 7.07
N ALA A 13 -0.22 8.14 7.21
CA ALA A 13 -0.25 9.36 8.01
C ALA A 13 -1.31 10.36 7.50
N GLU A 14 -1.43 10.50 6.18
CA GLU A 14 -2.46 11.37 5.59
C GLU A 14 -3.88 10.80 5.75
N ILE A 15 -4.06 9.49 5.63
CA ILE A 15 -5.35 8.83 5.91
C ILE A 15 -5.76 9.10 7.36
N ASP A 16 -4.85 8.90 8.31
CA ASP A 16 -5.11 9.10 9.73
C ASP A 16 -5.48 10.56 10.03
N LEU A 17 -4.81 11.51 9.38
CA LEU A 17 -5.11 12.94 9.51
C LEU A 17 -6.47 13.29 8.90
N ALA A 18 -6.75 12.84 7.69
CA ALA A 18 -7.97 13.15 6.95
C ALA A 18 -9.23 12.50 7.56
N THR A 19 -9.08 11.32 8.16
CA THR A 19 -10.19 10.59 8.78
C THR A 19 -10.43 10.95 10.24
N LYS A 20 -9.56 11.76 10.84
CA LYS A 20 -9.66 12.18 12.24
C LYS A 20 -10.99 12.90 12.52
N GLY A 21 -11.77 12.35 13.44
CA GLY A 21 -13.05 12.93 13.87
C GLY A 21 -14.24 12.56 12.97
N MET A 22 -14.04 11.73 11.95
CA MET A 22 -15.15 11.18 11.17
C MET A 22 -15.93 10.15 12.00
N LYS A 23 -17.27 10.26 11.99
CA LYS A 23 -18.15 9.29 12.68
C LYS A 23 -18.15 7.91 12.01
N ASN A 24 -17.87 7.85 10.71
CA ASN A 24 -17.78 6.63 9.93
C ASN A 24 -16.69 6.78 8.84
N PRO A 25 -15.41 6.61 9.20
CA PRO A 25 -14.33 6.75 8.24
C PRO A 25 -14.41 5.64 7.17
N PRO A 26 -14.07 5.94 5.91
CA PRO A 26 -13.99 4.93 4.87
C PRO A 26 -12.87 3.94 5.17
N HIS A 27 -13.06 2.67 4.81
CA HIS A 27 -11.99 1.68 4.79
C HIS A 27 -11.13 1.89 3.54
N ILE A 28 -9.89 2.31 3.71
CA ILE A 28 -8.96 2.59 2.63
C ILE A 28 -7.86 1.53 2.64
N THR A 29 -7.65 0.87 1.50
CA THR A 29 -6.56 -0.09 1.30
C THR A 29 -5.42 0.54 0.50
N ILE A 30 -4.19 0.14 0.82
CA ILE A 30 -2.97 0.58 0.15
C ILE A 30 -2.34 -0.65 -0.51
N GLY A 31 -2.35 -0.68 -1.84
CA GLY A 31 -1.72 -1.72 -2.65
C GLY A 31 -0.62 -1.16 -3.55
N THR A 32 0.00 -2.02 -4.35
CA THR A 32 1.01 -1.60 -5.31
C THR A 32 0.84 -2.27 -6.68
N MET A 33 1.39 -1.63 -7.71
CA MET A 33 1.43 -2.21 -9.05
C MET A 33 2.65 -3.15 -9.18
N VAL A 34 2.42 -4.36 -9.68
CA VAL A 34 3.45 -5.32 -10.05
C VAL A 34 3.66 -5.21 -11.56
N GLU A 35 4.71 -4.49 -11.95
CA GLU A 35 5.05 -4.21 -13.36
C GLU A 35 6.47 -4.65 -13.74
N THR A 36 7.34 -4.85 -12.75
CA THR A 36 8.71 -5.33 -13.00
C THR A 36 8.82 -6.84 -12.73
N PRO A 37 9.64 -7.58 -13.50
CA PRO A 37 9.88 -9.00 -13.20
C PRO A 37 10.39 -9.24 -11.77
N ARG A 38 11.22 -8.33 -11.25
CA ARG A 38 11.68 -8.39 -9.85
C ARG A 38 10.53 -8.31 -8.86
N ALA A 39 9.58 -7.39 -9.07
CA ALA A 39 8.42 -7.27 -8.19
C ALA A 39 7.54 -8.54 -8.21
N ALA A 40 7.43 -9.21 -9.36
CA ALA A 40 6.70 -10.47 -9.45
C ALA A 40 7.41 -11.62 -8.70
N VAL A 41 8.74 -11.69 -8.77
CA VAL A 41 9.53 -12.73 -8.07
C VAL A 41 9.58 -12.51 -6.56
N CYS A 42 9.64 -11.25 -6.11
CA CYS A 42 9.66 -10.87 -4.68
C CYS A 42 8.27 -10.52 -4.13
N ALA A 43 7.20 -11.05 -4.73
CA ALA A 43 5.83 -10.66 -4.38
C ALA A 43 5.45 -11.05 -2.94
N ASP A 44 6.06 -12.10 -2.40
CA ASP A 44 5.90 -12.52 -1.00
C ASP A 44 6.40 -11.43 -0.03
N GLU A 45 7.60 -10.88 -0.25
CA GLU A 45 8.16 -9.81 0.57
C GLU A 45 7.39 -8.48 0.41
N ILE A 46 6.80 -8.25 -0.77
CA ILE A 46 6.00 -7.04 -1.03
C ILE A 46 4.63 -7.16 -0.34
N ALA A 47 4.07 -8.37 -0.24
CA ALA A 47 2.76 -8.62 0.38
C ALA A 47 2.74 -8.27 1.88
N GLU A 48 3.90 -8.24 2.56
CA GLU A 48 4.00 -7.79 3.95
C GLU A 48 3.53 -6.33 4.15
N GLU A 49 3.62 -5.51 3.09
CA GLU A 49 3.33 -4.07 3.13
C GLU A 49 2.17 -3.66 2.19
N ALA A 50 1.62 -4.58 1.40
CA ALA A 50 0.58 -4.30 0.41
C ALA A 50 -0.73 -5.05 0.73
N ASP A 51 -1.85 -4.34 0.71
CA ASP A 51 -3.16 -4.94 0.92
C ASP A 51 -3.67 -5.66 -0.34
N PHE A 52 -3.17 -5.27 -1.52
CA PHE A 52 -3.50 -5.89 -2.81
C PHE A 52 -2.41 -5.62 -3.86
N PHE A 53 -2.45 -6.37 -4.96
CA PHE A 53 -1.64 -6.15 -6.16
C PHE A 53 -2.49 -5.77 -7.37
N SER A 54 -1.96 -4.87 -8.19
CA SER A 54 -2.45 -4.60 -9.54
C SER A 54 -1.37 -4.99 -10.54
N PHE A 55 -1.66 -5.84 -11.53
CA PHE A 55 -0.66 -6.25 -12.51
C PHE A 55 -0.68 -5.32 -13.72
N GLY A 56 0.41 -4.59 -13.92
CA GLY A 56 0.61 -3.75 -15.11
C GLY A 56 1.18 -4.60 -16.23
N THR A 57 0.32 -5.01 -17.17
CA THR A 57 0.68 -5.84 -18.34
C THR A 57 1.33 -5.05 -19.46
#